data_AF-A0A3D5ZH62-F1
#
_entry.id   AF-A0A3D5ZH62-F1
#
_cell.length_a   1.000
_cell.length_b   1.000
_cell.length_c   1.000
_cell.angle_alpha   90.00
_cell.angle_beta   90.00
_cell.angle_gamma   90.00
#
_symmetry.space_group_name_H-M   'P 1'
#
loop_
_entity.id
_entity.type
_entity.pdbx_description
1 polymer ?
#
loop_
_entity_poly.entity_id
_entity_poly.type
_entity_poly.pdbx_seq_one_letter_code
_entity_poly.pdbx_strand_id
1 'polypeptide(L)' 'IVEMVRAGGIISASGKKIPTRIDTVCLHGDGPEAIAIARSVRSSLELAGIEVKKF' A
#
# COMPACT_ATOMS: atom_id res chain seq x y z
N ILE A 1 -4.34 0.82 0.86
CA ILE A 1 -3.19 0.00 0.41
C ILE A 1 -3.41 -1.49 0.64
N VAL A 2 -3.63 -1.95 1.89
CA VAL A 2 -3.88 -3.37 2.22
C VAL A 2 -4.91 -4.03 1.29
N GLU A 3 -6.03 -3.38 1.06
CA GLU A 3 -7.10 -3.93 0.22
C GLU A 3 -6.65 -4.16 -1.23
N MET A 4 -5.91 -3.21 -1.82
CA MET A 4 -5.36 -3.33 -3.17
C MET A 4 -4.33 -4.48 -3.26
N VAL A 5 -3.47 -4.63 -2.25
CA VAL A 5 -2.49 -5.72 -2.19
C VAL A 5 -3.19 -7.07 -2.11
N ARG A 6 -4.18 -7.23 -1.21
CA ARG A 6 -4.96 -8.48 -1.09
C ARG A 6 -5.79 -8.79 -2.33
N ALA A 7 -6.32 -7.77 -2.98
CA ALA A 7 -7.11 -7.92 -4.19
C ALA A 7 -6.27 -8.24 -5.44
N GLY A 8 -4.94 -8.06 -5.39
CA GLY A 8 -4.09 -8.16 -6.57
C GLY A 8 -4.54 -7.17 -7.65
N GLY A 9 -4.86 -5.93 -7.26
CA GLY A 9 -5.34 -4.93 -8.19
C GLY A 9 -5.66 -3.57 -7.58
N ILE A 10 -5.75 -2.56 -8.45
CA ILE A 10 -6.14 -1.21 -8.05
C ILE A 10 -7.66 -1.13 -7.94
N ILE A 11 -8.14 -0.53 -6.86
CA ILE A 11 -9.55 -0.19 -6.68
C ILE A 11 -9.73 1.26 -7.13
N SER A 12 -10.47 1.47 -8.21
CA SER A 12 -10.76 2.81 -8.73
C SER A 12 -11.73 3.57 -7.82
N ALA A 13 -11.88 4.88 -8.04
CA ALA A 13 -12.86 5.70 -7.33
C ALA A 13 -14.31 5.22 -7.52
N SER A 14 -14.61 4.51 -8.62
CA SER A 14 -15.93 3.90 -8.86
C SER A 14 -16.09 2.52 -8.20
N GLY A 15 -15.08 2.03 -7.49
CA GLY A 15 -15.04 0.69 -6.90
C GLY A 15 -14.65 -0.43 -7.87
N LYS A 16 -14.40 -0.11 -9.15
CA LYS A 16 -13.94 -1.10 -10.13
C LYS A 16 -12.55 -1.59 -9.74
N LYS A 17 -12.39 -2.92 -9.69
CA LYS A 17 -11.09 -3.57 -9.56
C LYS A 17 -10.40 -3.64 -10.92
N ILE A 18 -9.17 -3.14 -10.98
CA ILE A 18 -8.28 -3.22 -12.14
C ILE A 18 -7.18 -4.23 -11.78
N PRO A 19 -7.22 -5.46 -12.31
CA PRO A 19 -6.24 -6.50 -11.97
C PRO A 19 -4.83 -6.06 -12.32
N THR A 20 -3.93 -6.13 -11.35
CA THR A 20 -2.50 -5.88 -11.56
C THR A 20 -1.69 -6.42 -10.39
N ARG A 21 -0.51 -6.94 -10.66
CA ARG A 21 0.41 -7.38 -9.61
C ARG A 21 0.96 -6.18 -8.86
N ILE A 22 1.00 -6.24 -7.53
CA ILE A 22 1.57 -5.19 -6.67
C ILE A 22 2.77 -5.77 -5.94
N ASP A 23 3.96 -5.48 -6.47
CA ASP A 23 5.23 -5.95 -5.90
C ASP A 23 5.85 -4.95 -4.94
N THR A 24 5.71 -3.66 -5.26
CA THR A 24 6.28 -2.56 -4.47
C THR A 24 5.25 -1.44 -4.32
N VAL A 25 5.28 -0.75 -3.18
CA VAL A 25 4.52 0.48 -2.95
C VAL A 25 5.51 1.64 -2.87
N CYS A 26 5.37 2.60 -3.77
CA CYS A 26 6.16 3.84 -3.70
C CYS A 26 5.60 4.75 -2.59
N LEU A 27 6.50 5.35 -1.80
CA LEU A 27 6.16 6.34 -0.78
C LEU A 27 6.99 7.59 -1.04
N HIS A 28 6.32 8.74 -0.95
CA HIS A 28 6.98 10.04 -1.05
C HIS A 28 7.50 10.50 0.31
N GLY A 29 8.63 11.22 0.28
CA GLY A 29 9.27 11.81 1.46
C GLY A 29 8.94 13.29 1.65
N ASP A 30 7.92 13.78 0.95
CA ASP A 30 7.68 15.21 0.77
C ASP A 30 6.86 15.77 1.94
N GLY A 31 7.38 16.82 2.58
CA GLY A 31 6.69 17.52 3.66
C GLY A 31 6.78 16.83 5.03
N PRO A 32 6.35 17.53 6.09
CA PRO A 32 6.46 17.04 7.46
C PRO A 32 5.61 15.78 7.74
N GLU A 33 4.55 15.53 6.97
CA GLU A 33 3.63 14.41 7.16
C GLU A 33 4.14 13.08 6.57
N ALA A 34 5.14 13.11 5.69
CA ALA A 34 5.59 11.94 4.92
C ALA A 34 5.98 10.75 5.80
N ILE A 35 6.68 11.00 6.91
CA ILE A 35 7.11 9.94 7.84
C ILE A 35 5.90 9.29 8.53
N ALA A 36 4.89 10.09 8.90
CA ALA A 36 3.68 9.57 9.53
C ALA A 36 2.88 8.69 8.55
N ILE A 37 2.77 9.13 7.28
CA ILE A 37 2.15 8.35 6.20
C ILE A 37 2.90 7.03 5.99
N ALA A 38 4.23 7.08 5.86
CA ALA A 38 5.05 5.88 5.65
C ALA A 38 4.90 4.86 6.80
N ARG A 39 4.89 5.34 8.05
CA ARG A 39 4.63 4.50 9.24
C ARG A 39 3.24 3.88 9.20
N SER A 40 2.21 4.68 8.90
CA SER A 40 0.82 4.20 8.80
C SER A 40 0.67 3.11 7.75
N VAL A 41 1.25 3.31 6.55
CA VAL A 41 1.23 2.31 5.47
C VAL A 41 1.91 1.02 5.92
N ARG A 42 3.13 1.10 6.47
CA ARG A 42 3.86 -0.08 6.96
C ARG A 42 3.07 -0.83 8.04
N SER A 43 2.60 -0.15 9.08
CA SER A 43 1.83 -0.76 10.16
C SER A 43 0.56 -1.42 9.64
N SER A 44 -0.14 -0.79 8.69
CA SER A 44 -1.36 -1.37 8.11
C SER A 44 -1.10 -2.68 7.36
N LEU A 45 0.03 -2.78 6.65
CA LEU A 45 0.43 -4.00 5.94
C LEU A 45 0.83 -5.10 6.93
N GLU A 46 1.66 -4.78 7.92
CA GLU A 46 2.13 -5.73 8.93
C GLU A 46 0.97 -6.28 9.78
N LEU A 47 0.05 -5.43 10.25
CA LEU A 47 -1.16 -5.84 10.97
C LEU A 47 -2.09 -6.72 10.11
N ALA A 48 -2.05 -6.55 8.79
CA ALA A 48 -2.81 -7.37 7.86
C ALA A 48 -2.12 -8.70 7.51
N GLY A 49 -0.97 -9.01 8.11
CA GLY A 49 -0.18 -10.21 7.85
C GLY A 49 0.66 -10.14 6.57
N ILE A 50 0.88 -8.94 6.02
CA ILE A 50 1.65 -8.71 4.80
C ILE A 50 3.05 -8.26 5.20
N GLU A 51 4.04 -9.12 4.99
CA GLU A 51 5.44 -8.82 5.29
C GLU A 51 5.98 -7.74 4.34
N VAL A 52 6.57 -6.68 4.91
CA VAL A 52 7.30 -5.66 4.16
C VAL A 52 8.78 -6.01 4.21
N LYS A 53 9.35 -6.39 3.06
CA LYS A 53 10.76 -6.75 2.91
C LYS A 53 11.39 -6.09 1.70
N LYS A 54 12.72 -6.03 1.70
CA LYS A 54 13.50 -5.62 0.53
C LYS A 54 13.30 -6.63 -0.60
N PHE A 55 13.17 -6.14 -1.82
CA PHE A 55 13.18 -6.96 -3.04
C PHE A 55 14.60 -7.38 -3.45
#